data_AF-A0A497CYX9-F1
#
_entry.id   AF-A0A497CYX9-F1
#
_cell.length_a   1.000
_cell.length_b   1.000
_cell.length_c   1.000
_cell.angle_alpha   90.00
_cell.angle_beta   90.00
_cell.angle_gamma   90.00
#
_symmetry.space_group_name_H-M   'P 1'
#
loop_
_entity.id
_entity.type
_entity.pdbx_description
1 polymer ?
#
loop_
_entity_poly.entity_id
_entity_poly.type
_entity_poly.pdbx_seq_one_letter_code
_entity_poly.pdbx_strand_id
1 'polypeptide(L)'
;MSWEINNKDRVVSDSCPEIKNSGKTVVLSHVVFGKIITLLNKYPDLEWGAYLIGEEKGDKYIVEDIILMKQEVTGTTVEFVEEDFPEKCIGWLHSHNTMNVFLSGTDEATAMQYKITLVVNNKLEFECKIKQELPCGRIALCSADVKVAGVEVDTSKIIEKHEYKYEMGRILRDIPLTELPDEICPVCGYKLSKRKSKLAWCNRCQRYVHKRCFDEELGLCNRCVEEISSESDIETEKELIKERWKEYIGAGYDYYY
;
A
#
# COMPACT_ATOMS: atom_id res chain seq x y z
N MET A 1 6.12 -41.85 -3.79
CA MET A 1 7.36 -41.22 -3.27
C MET A 1 7.03 -40.67 -1.90
N SER A 2 7.67 -41.16 -0.83
CA SER A 2 7.43 -40.69 0.54
C SER A 2 8.21 -39.40 0.77
N TRP A 3 7.52 -38.31 1.13
CA TRP A 3 8.12 -36.98 1.33
C TRP A 3 8.47 -36.68 2.79
N GLU A 4 8.43 -37.67 3.68
CA GLU A 4 9.00 -37.52 5.01
C GLU A 4 10.53 -37.45 4.92
N ILE A 5 11.05 -36.22 4.98
CA ILE A 5 12.47 -35.99 5.10
C ILE A 5 12.80 -35.86 6.58
N ASN A 6 13.41 -36.92 7.13
CA ASN A 6 14.05 -36.91 8.45
C ASN A 6 15.17 -35.85 8.46
N ASN A 7 14.91 -34.62 8.91
CA ASN A 7 15.91 -33.55 8.90
C ASN A 7 15.75 -32.58 10.07
N LYS A 8 16.11 -33.04 11.28
CA LYS A 8 16.30 -32.12 12.43
C LYS A 8 17.62 -31.34 12.37
N ASP A 9 18.58 -31.74 11.51
CA ASP A 9 19.95 -31.20 11.53
C ASP A 9 20.38 -30.38 10.28
N ARG A 10 19.48 -30.11 9.33
CA ARG A 10 19.86 -29.48 8.04
C ARG A 10 19.39 -28.05 7.81
N VAL A 11 18.57 -27.48 8.70
CA VAL A 11 18.05 -26.13 8.51
C VAL A 11 18.95 -25.11 9.22
N VAL A 12 19.36 -24.07 8.51
CA VAL A 12 20.16 -22.98 9.08
C VAL A 12 19.33 -21.73 9.27
N SER A 13 19.58 -21.02 10.37
CA SER A 13 18.93 -19.76 10.72
C SER A 13 19.41 -18.59 9.85
N ASP A 14 18.67 -17.49 9.89
CA ASP A 14 18.88 -16.20 9.22
C ASP A 14 20.29 -15.60 9.37
N SER A 15 21.07 -16.10 10.35
CA SER A 15 22.46 -15.71 10.61
C SER A 15 23.49 -16.39 9.69
N CYS A 16 23.08 -17.31 8.81
CA CYS A 16 24.01 -17.98 7.92
C CYS A 16 24.51 -17.04 6.80
N PRO A 17 25.83 -16.80 6.67
CA PRO A 17 26.38 -15.85 5.70
C PRO A 17 26.21 -16.29 4.23
N GLU A 18 25.85 -17.56 4.01
CA GLU A 18 25.55 -18.10 2.67
C GLU A 18 24.11 -17.83 2.25
N ILE A 19 23.24 -17.39 3.17
CA ILE A 19 21.87 -16.97 2.85
C ILE A 19 21.96 -15.68 2.05
N LYS A 20 21.75 -15.82 0.75
CA LYS A 20 21.45 -14.70 -0.13
C LYS A 20 19.94 -14.61 -0.27
N ASN A 21 19.42 -13.42 -0.55
CA ASN A 21 18.05 -13.34 -1.04
C ASN A 21 17.93 -14.31 -2.22
N SER A 22 16.93 -15.18 -2.18
CA SER A 22 16.83 -16.31 -3.11
C SER A 22 16.77 -15.85 -4.57
N GLY A 23 16.35 -14.60 -4.78
CA GLY A 23 16.09 -14.02 -6.10
C GLY A 23 14.88 -14.65 -6.79
N LYS A 24 14.21 -15.62 -6.16
CA LYS A 24 13.04 -16.28 -6.70
C LYS A 24 11.78 -15.50 -6.36
N THR A 25 10.82 -15.53 -7.28
CA THR A 25 9.51 -14.90 -7.11
C THR A 25 8.41 -15.96 -7.17
N VAL A 26 7.42 -15.85 -6.29
CA VAL A 26 6.17 -16.62 -6.38
C VAL A 26 5.14 -15.80 -7.17
N VAL A 27 4.62 -16.37 -8.26
CA VAL A 27 3.65 -15.72 -9.14
C VAL A 27 2.31 -16.44 -9.03
N LEU A 28 1.32 -15.76 -8.47
CA LEU A 28 -0.05 -16.26 -8.33
C LEU A 28 -0.84 -16.00 -9.62
N SER A 29 -1.52 -17.02 -10.16
CA SER A 29 -2.49 -16.80 -11.24
C SER A 29 -3.63 -15.89 -10.76
N HIS A 30 -4.30 -15.21 -11.68
CA HIS A 30 -5.48 -14.41 -11.35
C HIS A 30 -6.62 -15.27 -10.76
N VAL A 31 -6.70 -16.54 -11.15
CA VAL A 31 -7.65 -17.52 -10.58
C VAL A 31 -7.34 -17.78 -9.11
N VAL A 32 -6.06 -18.05 -8.78
CA VAL A 32 -5.60 -18.23 -7.40
C VAL A 32 -5.90 -17.00 -6.57
N PHE A 33 -5.57 -15.81 -7.08
CA PHE A 33 -5.82 -14.56 -6.37
C PHE A 33 -7.31 -14.34 -6.10
N GLY A 34 -8.18 -14.64 -7.08
CA GLY A 34 -9.63 -14.60 -6.90
C GLY A 34 -10.14 -15.59 -5.85
N LYS A 35 -9.59 -16.82 -5.80
CA LYS A 35 -9.91 -17.81 -4.76
C LYS A 35 -9.50 -17.32 -3.37
N ILE A 36 -8.31 -16.74 -3.24
CA ILE A 36 -7.82 -16.15 -1.97
C ILE A 36 -8.76 -15.06 -1.49
N ILE A 37 -9.09 -14.07 -2.33
CA ILE A 37 -10.04 -12.99 -1.98
C ILE A 37 -11.38 -13.57 -1.54
N THR A 38 -11.88 -14.59 -2.24
CA THR A 38 -13.14 -15.25 -1.91
C THR A 38 -13.09 -15.88 -0.52
N LEU A 39 -12.00 -16.55 -0.17
CA LEU A 39 -11.82 -17.20 1.13
C LEU A 39 -11.68 -16.19 2.27
N LEU A 40 -10.88 -15.13 2.08
CA LEU A 40 -10.75 -14.04 3.05
C LEU A 40 -12.10 -13.38 3.35
N ASN A 41 -12.90 -13.11 2.32
CA ASN A 41 -14.23 -12.53 2.51
C ASN A 41 -15.22 -13.49 3.16
N LYS A 42 -15.11 -14.80 2.89
CA LYS A 42 -16.04 -15.81 3.41
C LYS A 42 -15.76 -16.15 4.88
N TYR A 43 -14.50 -16.13 5.29
CA TYR A 43 -14.05 -16.52 6.62
C TYR A 43 -13.19 -15.43 7.27
N PRO A 44 -13.72 -14.20 7.46
CA PRO A 44 -12.92 -13.04 7.84
C PRO A 44 -12.25 -13.15 9.23
N ASP A 45 -12.75 -14.04 10.08
CA ASP A 45 -12.29 -14.21 11.46
C ASP A 45 -11.62 -15.57 11.73
N LEU A 46 -11.52 -16.43 10.72
CA LEU A 46 -10.92 -17.77 10.83
C LEU A 46 -9.69 -17.88 9.94
N GLU A 47 -8.67 -18.58 10.40
CA GLU A 47 -7.60 -19.03 9.51
C GLU A 47 -8.13 -20.09 8.56
N TRP A 48 -7.47 -20.26 7.42
CA TRP A 48 -7.68 -21.37 6.52
C TRP A 48 -6.37 -21.70 5.82
N GLY A 49 -6.26 -22.93 5.34
CA GLY A 49 -5.08 -23.45 4.66
C GLY A 49 -5.45 -24.05 3.30
N ALA A 50 -4.51 -23.98 2.37
CA ALA A 50 -4.62 -24.56 1.04
C ALA A 50 -3.26 -25.06 0.55
N TYR A 51 -3.27 -26.09 -0.29
CA TYR A 51 -2.09 -26.50 -1.04
C TYR A 51 -1.94 -25.65 -2.30
N LEU A 52 -0.70 -25.24 -2.60
CA LEU A 52 -0.35 -24.49 -3.79
C LEU A 52 -0.02 -25.46 -4.93
N ILE A 53 -0.75 -25.37 -6.04
CA ILE A 53 -0.58 -26.25 -7.21
C ILE A 53 0.08 -25.45 -8.33
N GLY A 54 1.14 -26.02 -8.92
CA GLY A 54 1.81 -25.39 -10.04
C GLY A 54 3.17 -25.99 -10.34
N GLU A 55 4.09 -25.14 -10.78
CA GLU A 55 5.41 -25.58 -11.22
C GLU A 55 6.52 -24.54 -10.98
N GLU A 56 7.76 -25.00 -10.99
CA GLU A 56 8.96 -24.18 -10.92
C GLU A 56 9.50 -23.95 -12.33
N LYS A 57 9.63 -22.68 -12.74
CA LYS A 57 10.21 -22.27 -14.03
C LYS A 57 11.32 -21.25 -13.80
N GLY A 58 12.57 -21.74 -13.82
CA GLY A 58 13.76 -20.89 -13.67
C GLY A 58 13.79 -20.18 -12.32
N ASP A 59 13.67 -18.86 -12.34
CA ASP A 59 13.66 -17.98 -11.17
C ASP A 59 12.25 -17.78 -10.55
N LYS A 60 11.24 -18.50 -11.04
CA LYS A 60 9.85 -18.31 -10.61
C LYS A 60 9.18 -19.61 -10.19
N TYR A 61 8.32 -19.49 -9.19
CA TYR A 61 7.28 -20.48 -8.90
C TYR A 61 5.97 -19.95 -9.44
N ILE A 62 5.36 -20.67 -10.37
CA ILE A 62 4.07 -20.30 -10.95
C ILE A 62 3.01 -21.11 -10.21
N VAL A 63 2.15 -20.43 -9.47
CA VAL A 63 1.01 -21.03 -8.77
C VAL A 63 -0.20 -20.87 -9.67
N GLU A 64 -0.66 -21.99 -10.22
CA GLU A 64 -1.76 -22.04 -11.17
C GLU A 64 -3.10 -22.21 -10.45
N ASP A 65 -3.12 -22.98 -9.36
CA ASP A 65 -4.30 -23.21 -8.55
C ASP A 65 -4.02 -23.38 -7.05
N ILE A 66 -5.07 -23.34 -6.23
CA ILE A 66 -5.06 -23.77 -4.83
C ILE A 66 -6.12 -24.84 -4.58
N ILE A 67 -5.76 -25.84 -3.75
CA ILE A 67 -6.66 -26.92 -3.34
C ILE A 67 -6.89 -26.83 -1.84
N LEU A 68 -8.16 -26.81 -1.45
CA LEU A 68 -8.59 -26.87 -0.05
C LEU A 68 -8.85 -28.33 0.31
N MET A 69 -8.09 -28.82 1.30
CA MET A 69 -8.40 -30.09 1.94
C MET A 69 -9.48 -29.87 3.01
N LYS A 70 -10.11 -30.96 3.45
CA LYS A 70 -10.90 -30.93 4.67
C LYS A 70 -10.01 -30.51 5.84
N GLN A 71 -10.47 -29.53 6.59
CA GLN A 71 -9.69 -28.88 7.64
C GLN A 71 -10.56 -28.44 8.81
N GLU A 72 -9.99 -28.44 10.00
CA GLU A 72 -10.54 -27.82 11.21
C GLU A 72 -9.79 -26.52 11.45
N VAL A 73 -10.53 -25.43 11.66
CA VAL A 73 -9.97 -24.08 11.71
C VAL A 73 -10.48 -23.30 12.91
N THR A 74 -9.61 -22.48 13.47
CA THR A 74 -9.93 -21.47 14.48
C THR A 74 -9.42 -20.10 14.00
N GLY A 75 -9.58 -19.06 14.82
CA GLY A 75 -9.03 -17.74 14.50
C GLY A 75 -7.50 -17.66 14.51
N THR A 76 -6.80 -18.71 14.94
CA THR A 76 -5.33 -18.73 15.10
C THR A 76 -4.69 -20.08 14.72
N THR A 77 -5.47 -21.02 14.20
CA THR A 77 -4.95 -22.34 13.81
C THR A 77 -5.71 -22.90 12.61
N VAL A 78 -5.00 -23.66 11.78
CA VAL A 78 -5.55 -24.52 10.75
C VAL A 78 -4.92 -25.91 10.84
N GLU A 79 -5.75 -26.94 10.84
CA GLU A 79 -5.31 -28.34 10.85
C GLU A 79 -6.02 -29.11 9.74
N PHE A 80 -5.26 -29.78 8.86
CA PHE A 80 -5.84 -30.62 7.82
C PHE A 80 -6.27 -31.96 8.40
N VAL A 81 -7.51 -32.35 8.14
CA VAL A 81 -8.11 -33.62 8.58
C VAL A 81 -7.81 -34.75 7.59
N GLU A 82 -7.57 -34.40 6.34
CA GLU A 82 -7.21 -35.35 5.28
C GLU A 82 -5.69 -35.39 5.09
N GLU A 83 -5.15 -36.62 4.98
CA GLU A 83 -3.73 -36.86 4.74
C GLU A 83 -3.38 -36.91 3.24
N ASP A 84 -4.37 -36.80 2.36
CA ASP A 84 -4.16 -36.85 0.92
C ASP A 84 -3.39 -35.63 0.43
N PHE A 85 -2.33 -35.90 -0.34
CA PHE A 85 -1.48 -34.86 -0.89
C PHE A 85 -1.79 -34.65 -2.37
N PRO A 86 -2.17 -33.44 -2.81
CA PRO A 86 -2.49 -33.21 -4.21
C PRO A 86 -1.28 -33.41 -5.13
N GLU A 87 -1.55 -33.91 -6.34
CA GLU A 87 -0.54 -33.92 -7.39
C GLU A 87 -0.07 -32.50 -7.74
N LYS A 88 1.22 -32.35 -8.08
CA LYS A 88 1.84 -31.06 -8.42
C LYS A 88 1.77 -30.00 -7.32
N CYS A 89 1.63 -30.41 -6.06
CA CYS A 89 1.76 -29.49 -4.94
C CYS A 89 3.21 -28.99 -4.84
N ILE A 90 3.36 -27.67 -4.92
CA ILE A 90 4.63 -26.95 -4.83
C ILE A 90 4.77 -26.17 -3.51
N GLY A 91 3.73 -26.15 -2.69
CA GLY A 91 3.78 -25.41 -1.43
C GLY A 91 2.50 -25.42 -0.64
N TRP A 92 2.52 -24.64 0.43
CA TRP A 92 1.40 -24.45 1.34
C TRP A 92 1.11 -22.96 1.49
N LEU A 93 -0.16 -22.63 1.62
CA LEU A 93 -0.69 -21.31 1.88
C LEU A 93 -1.60 -21.41 3.09
N HIS A 94 -1.47 -20.48 4.03
CA HIS A 94 -2.49 -20.27 5.04
C HIS A 94 -2.75 -18.78 5.28
N SER A 95 -3.79 -18.50 6.05
CA SER A 95 -4.27 -17.15 6.26
C SER A 95 -4.17 -16.70 7.71
N HIS A 96 -3.80 -15.44 7.91
CA HIS A 96 -3.74 -14.73 9.19
C HIS A 96 -4.80 -13.62 9.17
N ASN A 97 -6.08 -13.98 9.26
CA ASN A 97 -7.14 -13.03 8.89
C ASN A 97 -7.28 -11.85 9.88
N THR A 98 -7.01 -12.10 11.16
CA THR A 98 -7.14 -11.11 12.24
C THR A 98 -5.82 -10.47 12.66
N MET A 99 -4.70 -10.81 11.99
CA MET A 99 -3.36 -10.38 12.39
C MET A 99 -2.46 -10.00 11.20
N ASN A 100 -1.23 -9.58 11.50
CA ASN A 100 -0.24 -9.26 10.48
C ASN A 100 0.29 -10.56 9.83
N VAL A 101 0.85 -10.44 8.62
CA VAL A 101 1.52 -11.56 7.96
C VAL A 101 2.91 -11.79 8.55
N PHE A 102 3.15 -13.00 9.05
CA PHE A 102 4.43 -13.51 9.53
C PHE A 102 4.34 -15.04 9.58
N LEU A 103 5.47 -15.75 9.71
CA LEU A 103 5.46 -17.18 10.04
C LEU A 103 5.70 -17.33 11.55
N SER A 104 4.79 -18.00 12.26
CA SER A 104 5.02 -18.42 13.64
C SER A 104 6.05 -19.55 13.71
N GLY A 105 6.55 -19.90 14.90
CA GLY A 105 7.46 -21.04 15.05
C GLY A 105 6.85 -22.37 14.59
N THR A 106 5.53 -22.53 14.71
CA THR A 106 4.81 -23.69 14.15
C THR A 106 4.79 -23.64 12.63
N ASP A 107 4.54 -22.45 12.06
CA ASP A 107 4.55 -22.26 10.60
C ASP A 107 5.94 -22.46 10.01
N GLU A 108 7.01 -22.08 10.73
CA GLU A 108 8.38 -22.35 10.32
C GLU A 108 8.65 -23.86 10.27
N ALA A 109 8.21 -24.62 11.28
CA ALA A 109 8.34 -26.07 11.28
C ALA A 109 7.56 -26.71 10.12
N THR A 110 6.36 -26.21 9.82
CA THR A 110 5.57 -26.65 8.66
C THR A 110 6.22 -26.21 7.34
N ALA A 111 6.81 -25.02 7.29
CA ALA A 111 7.57 -24.53 6.14
C ALA A 111 8.77 -25.41 5.84
N MET A 112 9.35 -26.08 6.85
CA MET A 112 10.38 -27.10 6.64
C MET A 112 9.87 -28.36 5.93
N GLN A 113 8.56 -28.52 5.68
CA GLN A 113 7.99 -29.61 4.88
C GLN A 113 7.76 -29.19 3.42
N TYR A 114 7.43 -27.93 3.17
CA TYR A 114 7.05 -27.43 1.83
C TYR A 114 8.18 -26.68 1.12
N LYS A 115 8.16 -26.59 -0.23
CA LYS A 115 9.13 -25.76 -0.96
C LYS A 115 8.81 -24.27 -0.83
N ILE A 116 7.52 -23.95 -0.77
CA ILE A 116 6.97 -22.61 -0.65
C ILE A 116 6.00 -22.61 0.53
N THR A 117 6.12 -21.62 1.40
CA THR A 117 5.12 -21.30 2.43
C THR A 117 4.71 -19.86 2.24
N LEU A 118 3.41 -19.66 2.08
CA LEU A 118 2.80 -18.36 1.83
C LEU A 118 1.79 -18.07 2.95
N VAL A 119 1.83 -16.85 3.47
CA VAL A 119 0.86 -16.35 4.44
C VAL A 119 0.18 -15.13 3.86
N VAL A 120 -1.15 -15.04 4.00
CA VAL A 120 -1.94 -13.90 3.53
C VAL A 120 -2.88 -13.40 4.62
N ASN A 121 -3.21 -12.12 4.65
CA ASN A 121 -4.23 -11.58 5.55
C ASN A 121 -5.36 -10.86 4.82
N ASN A 122 -6.36 -10.38 5.58
CA ASN A 122 -7.52 -9.63 5.07
C ASN A 122 -7.15 -8.31 4.37
N LYS A 123 -5.94 -7.79 4.57
CA LYS A 123 -5.44 -6.60 3.87
C LYS A 123 -4.75 -6.92 2.55
N LEU A 124 -4.74 -8.20 2.15
CA LEU A 124 -4.00 -8.71 0.99
C LEU A 124 -2.50 -8.43 1.09
N GLU A 125 -1.98 -8.38 2.32
CA GLU A 125 -0.55 -8.42 2.58
C GLU A 125 -0.09 -9.89 2.48
N PHE A 126 1.12 -10.12 1.99
CA PHE A 126 1.69 -11.46 1.82
C PHE A 126 3.06 -11.54 2.49
N GLU A 127 3.30 -12.63 3.20
CA GLU A 127 4.66 -13.05 3.62
C GLU A 127 4.94 -14.39 2.95
N CYS A 128 6.11 -14.54 2.33
CA CYS A 128 6.49 -15.78 1.68
C CYS A 128 7.90 -16.20 2.03
N LYS A 129 8.03 -17.48 2.40
CA LYS A 129 9.30 -18.15 2.60
C LYS A 129 9.41 -19.29 1.59
N ILE A 130 10.60 -19.44 1.03
CA ILE A 130 10.93 -20.58 0.18
C ILE A 130 12.14 -21.31 0.72
N LYS A 131 12.20 -22.61 0.44
CA LYS A 131 13.39 -23.40 0.70
C LYS A 131 14.43 -23.15 -0.37
N GLN A 132 15.64 -22.87 0.10
CA GLN A 132 16.83 -22.79 -0.73
C GLN A 132 17.87 -23.77 -0.23
N GLU A 133 18.36 -24.63 -1.11
CA GLU A 133 19.55 -25.43 -0.84
C GLU A 133 20.80 -24.55 -0.99
N LEU A 134 21.63 -24.53 0.04
CA LEU A 134 22.86 -23.76 0.09
C LEU A 134 24.04 -24.56 -0.51
N PRO A 135 25.13 -23.89 -0.94
CA PRO A 135 26.31 -24.59 -1.46
C PRO A 135 26.89 -25.65 -0.53
N CYS A 136 26.73 -25.48 0.79
CA CYS A 136 27.15 -26.45 1.80
C CYS A 136 26.19 -27.65 1.99
N GLY A 137 25.10 -27.75 1.22
CA GLY A 137 24.10 -28.82 1.30
C GLY A 137 23.08 -28.67 2.45
N ARG A 138 23.14 -27.56 3.19
CA ARG A 138 22.12 -27.18 4.19
C ARG A 138 20.96 -26.47 3.51
N ILE A 139 19.81 -26.43 4.19
CA ILE A 139 18.59 -25.78 3.70
C ILE A 139 18.38 -24.49 4.48
N ALA A 140 18.08 -23.40 3.77
CA ALA A 140 17.65 -22.13 4.36
C ALA A 140 16.19 -21.84 3.98
N LEU A 141 15.48 -21.15 4.87
CA LEU A 141 14.20 -20.52 4.56
C LEU A 141 14.45 -19.05 4.20
N CYS A 142 14.37 -18.74 2.92
CA CYS A 142 14.61 -17.40 2.40
C CYS A 142 13.29 -16.69 2.13
N SER A 143 13.20 -15.39 2.42
CA SER A 143 12.07 -14.59 1.95
C SER A 143 12.03 -14.54 0.43
N ALA A 144 10.82 -14.50 -0.13
CA ALA A 144 10.57 -14.40 -1.56
C ALA A 144 9.47 -13.37 -1.84
N ASP A 145 9.57 -12.70 -2.98
CA ASP A 145 8.54 -11.76 -3.43
C ASP A 145 7.32 -12.52 -3.96
N VAL A 146 6.14 -11.96 -3.70
CA VAL A 146 4.86 -12.48 -4.21
C VAL A 146 4.31 -11.49 -5.23
N LYS A 147 4.00 -11.98 -6.42
CA LYS A 147 3.38 -11.20 -7.50
C LYS A 147 2.10 -11.86 -7.94
N VAL A 148 1.13 -11.08 -8.35
CA VAL A 148 -0.07 -11.58 -9.04
C VAL A 148 0.16 -11.43 -10.54
N ALA A 149 -0.14 -12.48 -11.29
CA ALA A 149 -0.12 -12.44 -12.75
C ALA A 149 -1.08 -11.34 -13.24
N GLY A 150 -0.55 -10.41 -14.03
CA GLY A 150 -1.34 -9.31 -14.57
C GLY A 150 -2.48 -9.82 -15.45
N VAL A 151 -3.58 -9.09 -15.45
CA VAL A 151 -4.69 -9.25 -16.40
C VAL A 151 -4.70 -7.98 -17.25
N GLU A 152 -4.69 -8.14 -18.57
CA GLU A 152 -4.86 -7.00 -19.48
C GLU A 152 -6.31 -6.51 -19.37
N VAL A 153 -6.46 -5.23 -19.00
CA VAL A 153 -7.75 -4.57 -18.91
C VAL A 153 -7.74 -3.38 -19.86
N ASP A 154 -8.73 -3.33 -20.76
CA ASP A 154 -8.94 -2.16 -21.61
C ASP A 154 -9.44 -0.99 -20.78
N THR A 155 -8.52 -0.10 -20.41
CA THR A 155 -8.82 1.12 -19.65
C THR A 155 -9.14 2.31 -20.55
N SER A 156 -9.21 2.14 -21.88
CA SER A 156 -9.43 3.24 -22.84
C SER A 156 -10.74 4.02 -22.61
N LYS A 157 -11.71 3.41 -21.92
CA LYS A 157 -13.00 4.00 -21.58
C LYS A 157 -13.06 4.63 -20.19
N ILE A 158 -11.99 4.50 -19.38
CA ILE A 158 -11.89 5.14 -18.08
C ILE A 158 -11.36 6.55 -18.32
N ILE A 159 -12.26 7.54 -18.23
CA ILE A 159 -11.89 8.95 -18.26
C ILE A 159 -11.65 9.38 -16.81
N GLU A 160 -10.41 9.68 -16.44
CA GLU A 160 -10.12 10.27 -15.14
C GLU A 160 -10.77 11.66 -15.05
N LYS A 161 -11.90 11.71 -14.35
CA LYS A 161 -12.50 12.98 -13.98
C LYS A 161 -11.71 13.52 -12.79
N HIS A 162 -10.72 14.36 -13.07
CA HIS A 162 -10.12 15.19 -12.03
C HIS A 162 -11.19 16.14 -11.49
N GLU A 163 -11.94 15.69 -10.48
CA GLU A 163 -12.71 16.62 -9.66
C GLU A 163 -11.68 17.42 -8.85
N TYR A 164 -11.40 18.64 -9.31
CA TYR A 164 -10.70 19.68 -8.55
C TYR A 164 -11.52 20.08 -7.30
N LYS A 165 -11.84 19.14 -6.42
CA LYS A 165 -12.29 19.41 -5.06
C LYS A 165 -11.05 19.75 -4.25
N TYR A 166 -10.62 21.02 -4.33
CA TYR A 166 -9.77 21.69 -3.34
C TYR A 166 -8.49 20.94 -2.95
N GLU A 167 -7.57 20.75 -3.89
CA GLU A 167 -6.14 20.52 -3.58
C GLU A 167 -5.38 21.80 -3.16
N MET A 168 -6.08 22.92 -2.92
CA MET A 168 -5.49 24.09 -2.24
C MET A 168 -4.83 23.75 -0.89
N GLY A 169 -5.23 22.64 -0.24
CA GLY A 169 -4.63 22.17 1.01
C GLY A 169 -3.40 21.26 0.89
N ARG A 170 -3.03 20.79 -0.32
CA ARG A 170 -1.91 19.86 -0.52
C ARG A 170 -0.68 20.50 -1.16
N ILE A 171 -0.85 21.40 -2.13
CA ILE A 171 0.28 22.07 -2.80
C ILE A 171 1.06 22.98 -1.83
N LEU A 172 0.43 23.46 -0.75
CA LEU A 172 1.11 24.21 0.33
C LEU A 172 1.96 23.34 1.28
N ARG A 173 1.96 22.00 1.17
CA ARG A 173 2.70 21.12 2.09
C ARG A 173 4.16 20.93 1.71
N ASP A 174 4.50 21.12 0.43
CA ASP A 174 5.86 20.87 -0.07
C ASP A 174 6.68 22.16 -0.24
N ILE A 175 6.12 23.31 0.15
CA ILE A 175 6.92 24.52 0.35
C ILE A 175 7.79 24.29 1.59
N PRO A 176 9.12 24.39 1.47
CA PRO A 176 10.04 24.21 2.60
C PRO A 176 9.59 25.00 3.83
N LEU A 177 9.78 24.42 5.01
CA LEU A 177 9.59 25.03 6.33
C LEU A 177 10.56 26.20 6.56
N THR A 178 10.57 27.20 5.67
CA THR A 178 11.13 28.50 6.00
C THR A 178 10.15 29.21 6.91
N GLU A 179 10.69 29.76 7.99
CA GLU A 179 9.99 30.43 9.09
C GLU A 179 8.82 31.27 8.59
N LEU A 180 7.67 31.20 9.29
CA LEU A 180 6.56 32.10 9.03
C LEU A 180 7.10 33.54 9.18
N PRO A 181 7.14 34.35 8.11
CA PRO A 181 7.79 35.66 8.18
C PRO A 181 7.03 36.63 9.09
N ASP A 182 5.72 36.40 9.28
CA ASP A 182 4.84 37.25 10.06
C ASP A 182 4.65 36.69 11.48
N GLU A 183 5.03 37.47 12.50
CA GLU A 183 4.66 37.19 13.88
C GLU A 183 3.26 37.71 14.24
N ILE A 184 2.75 38.70 13.51
CA ILE A 184 1.54 39.46 13.87
C ILE A 184 0.54 39.44 12.71
N CYS A 185 -0.72 39.17 13.03
CA CYS A 185 -1.81 39.16 12.06
C CYS A 185 -2.10 40.60 11.56
N PRO A 186 -2.02 40.89 10.25
CA PRO A 186 -2.22 42.23 9.70
C PRO A 186 -3.66 42.77 9.82
N VAL A 187 -4.63 41.91 10.15
CA VAL A 187 -6.04 42.29 10.32
C VAL A 187 -6.36 42.67 11.77
N CYS A 188 -5.97 41.82 12.73
CA CYS A 188 -6.36 42.03 14.14
C CYS A 188 -5.22 42.45 15.07
N GLY A 189 -3.97 42.54 14.58
CA GLY A 189 -2.81 42.97 15.38
C GLY A 189 -2.34 41.97 16.44
N TYR A 190 -2.97 40.80 16.56
CA TYR A 190 -2.57 39.75 17.51
C TYR A 190 -1.53 38.80 16.93
N LYS A 191 -0.75 38.16 17.82
CA LYS A 191 0.28 37.18 17.46
C LYS A 191 -0.31 35.99 16.69
N LEU A 192 0.34 35.59 15.60
CA LEU A 192 -0.05 34.43 14.81
C LEU A 192 0.29 33.12 15.54
N SER A 193 -0.52 32.08 15.30
CA SER A 193 -0.24 30.75 15.85
C SER A 193 0.99 30.16 15.15
N LYS A 194 1.88 29.51 15.91
CA LYS A 194 2.96 28.70 15.32
C LYS A 194 2.44 27.52 14.49
N ARG A 195 1.17 27.13 14.64
CA ARG A 195 0.55 26.03 13.89
C ARG A 195 -0.12 26.57 12.61
N LYS A 196 0.44 26.29 11.43
CA LYS A 196 -0.13 26.68 10.12
C LYS A 196 -1.59 26.26 9.93
N SER A 197 -2.02 25.13 10.51
CA SER A 197 -3.41 24.67 10.44
C SER A 197 -4.45 25.63 11.06
N LYS A 198 -4.00 26.59 11.88
CA LYS A 198 -4.82 27.66 12.47
C LYS A 198 -4.74 28.99 11.71
N LEU A 199 -3.97 29.03 10.64
CA LEU A 199 -3.74 30.21 9.81
C LEU A 199 -4.38 30.00 8.43
N ALA A 200 -4.58 31.11 7.72
CA ALA A 200 -4.95 31.15 6.31
C ALA A 200 -4.02 32.13 5.58
N TRP A 201 -3.81 31.91 4.28
CA TRP A 201 -2.93 32.74 3.45
C TRP A 201 -3.76 33.70 2.60
N CYS A 202 -3.50 35.00 2.71
CA CYS A 202 -4.18 36.00 1.87
C CYS A 202 -3.51 36.11 0.50
N ASN A 203 -4.26 35.84 -0.57
CA ASN A 203 -3.74 35.88 -1.94
C ASN A 203 -3.38 37.29 -2.42
N ARG A 204 -3.93 38.35 -1.81
CA ARG A 204 -3.63 39.74 -2.17
C ARG A 204 -2.39 40.27 -1.48
N CYS A 205 -2.38 40.27 -0.15
CA CYS A 205 -1.25 40.80 0.62
C CYS A 205 -0.12 39.80 0.85
N GLN A 206 -0.29 38.52 0.46
CA GLN A 206 0.73 37.46 0.57
C GLN A 206 1.27 37.33 2.00
N ARG A 207 0.34 37.33 2.97
CA ARG A 207 0.63 37.18 4.40
C ARG A 207 -0.30 36.19 5.06
N TYR A 208 0.18 35.59 6.15
CA TYR A 208 -0.66 34.73 6.98
C TYR A 208 -1.57 35.56 7.90
N VAL A 209 -2.82 35.12 8.04
CA VAL A 209 -3.80 35.69 8.97
C VAL A 209 -4.43 34.57 9.81
N HIS A 210 -5.06 34.92 10.93
CA HIS A 210 -5.91 33.95 11.62
C HIS A 210 -7.08 33.56 10.72
N LYS A 211 -7.53 32.30 10.80
CA LYS A 211 -8.71 31.85 10.06
C LYS A 211 -9.95 32.73 10.25
N ARG A 212 -10.18 33.26 11.46
CA ARG A 212 -11.29 34.19 11.75
C ARG A 212 -11.15 35.57 11.07
N CYS A 213 -9.98 35.90 10.55
CA CYS A 213 -9.66 37.15 9.88
C CYS A 213 -9.54 36.97 8.35
N PHE A 214 -10.01 35.82 7.86
CA PHE A 214 -9.89 35.38 6.48
C PHE A 214 -11.28 35.11 5.93
N ASP A 215 -11.53 35.61 4.72
CA ASP A 215 -12.69 35.31 3.92
C ASP A 215 -12.36 34.11 3.03
N GLU A 216 -12.94 32.95 3.33
CA GLU A 216 -12.67 31.71 2.60
C GLU A 216 -13.22 31.72 1.18
N GLU A 217 -14.29 32.47 0.93
CA GLU A 217 -14.94 32.54 -0.39
C GLU A 217 -14.09 33.34 -1.37
N LEU A 218 -13.50 34.44 -0.90
CA LEU A 218 -12.66 35.32 -1.71
C LEU A 218 -11.18 34.92 -1.67
N GLY A 219 -10.77 34.11 -0.69
CA GLY A 219 -9.36 33.76 -0.50
C GLY A 219 -8.51 34.96 -0.03
N LEU A 220 -9.13 35.93 0.64
CA LEU A 220 -8.54 37.20 1.05
C LEU A 220 -8.67 37.42 2.56
N CYS A 221 -7.80 38.22 3.15
CA CYS A 221 -8.00 38.66 4.52
C CYS A 221 -9.03 39.80 4.58
N ASN A 222 -9.76 39.93 5.69
CA ASN A 222 -10.87 40.89 5.78
C ASN A 222 -10.44 42.33 5.51
N ARG A 223 -9.22 42.72 5.89
CA ARG A 223 -8.67 44.03 5.54
C ARG A 223 -8.53 44.22 4.03
N CYS A 224 -8.00 43.21 3.34
CA CYS A 224 -7.88 43.25 1.88
C CYS A 224 -9.26 43.22 1.20
N VAL A 225 -10.29 42.65 1.84
CA VAL A 225 -11.68 42.70 1.36
C VAL A 225 -12.26 44.11 1.53
N GLU A 226 -12.08 44.73 2.69
CA GLU A 226 -12.53 46.10 2.96
C GLU A 226 -11.90 47.15 2.03
N GLU A 227 -10.66 46.91 1.59
CA GLU A 227 -9.95 47.74 0.62
C GLU A 227 -10.46 47.56 -0.82
N ILE A 228 -11.41 46.65 -1.07
CA ILE A 228 -12.07 46.47 -2.37
C ILE A 228 -13.38 47.26 -2.38
N SER A 229 -13.36 48.42 -3.04
CA SER A 229 -14.45 49.40 -2.99
C SER A 229 -15.63 49.12 -3.92
N SER A 230 -15.51 48.17 -4.87
CA SER A 230 -16.57 47.90 -5.85
C SER A 230 -16.65 46.42 -6.25
N GLU A 231 -17.83 45.96 -6.67
CA GLU A 231 -18.04 44.59 -7.19
C GLU A 231 -17.17 44.28 -8.42
N SER A 232 -16.91 45.29 -9.27
CA SER A 232 -15.99 45.16 -10.42
C SER A 232 -14.54 44.90 -9.99
N ASP A 233 -14.13 45.44 -8.84
CA ASP A 233 -12.77 45.23 -8.32
C ASP A 233 -12.64 43.79 -7.75
N ILE A 234 -13.72 43.22 -7.19
CA ILE A 234 -13.73 41.82 -6.71
C ILE A 234 -13.53 40.85 -7.88
N GLU A 235 -14.25 41.05 -8.99
CA GLU A 235 -14.14 40.17 -10.16
C GLU A 235 -12.76 40.28 -10.82
N THR A 236 -12.21 41.51 -10.89
CA THR A 236 -10.86 41.74 -11.38
C THR A 236 -9.81 41.03 -10.51
N GLU A 237 -9.95 41.09 -9.19
CA GLU A 237 -9.03 40.41 -8.27
C GLU A 237 -9.13 38.88 -8.41
N LYS A 238 -10.34 38.33 -8.58
CA LYS A 238 -10.55 36.90 -8.86
C LYS A 238 -9.84 36.45 -10.14
N GLU A 239 -9.92 37.24 -11.21
CA GLU A 239 -9.22 36.95 -12.47
C GLU A 239 -7.70 37.07 -12.33
N LEU A 240 -7.18 38.10 -11.65
CA LEU A 240 -5.74 38.24 -11.37
C LEU A 240 -5.18 37.08 -10.53
N ILE A 241 -5.96 36.59 -9.56
CA ILE A 241 -5.62 35.39 -8.79
C ILE A 241 -5.52 34.20 -9.75
N LYS A 242 -6.54 33.97 -10.60
CA LYS A 242 -6.52 32.90 -11.61
C LYS A 242 -5.29 32.99 -12.53
N GLU A 243 -4.93 34.18 -13.01
CA GLU A 243 -3.77 34.38 -13.88
C GLU A 243 -2.44 34.11 -13.18
N ARG A 244 -2.24 34.63 -11.96
CA ARG A 244 -1.04 34.32 -11.15
C ARG A 244 -0.89 32.82 -10.91
N TRP A 245 -1.99 32.10 -10.73
CA TRP A 245 -1.95 30.64 -10.58
C TRP A 245 -1.53 29.92 -11.86
N LYS A 246 -1.83 30.46 -13.05
CA LYS A 246 -1.31 29.91 -14.32
C LYS A 246 0.22 30.00 -14.40
N GLU A 247 0.81 31.07 -13.89
CA GLU A 247 2.27 31.22 -13.82
C GLU A 247 2.89 30.21 -12.83
N TYR A 248 2.24 29.96 -11.69
CA TYR A 248 2.73 29.04 -10.66
C TYR A 248 2.65 27.56 -11.03
N ILE A 249 1.66 27.16 -11.82
CA ILE A 249 1.45 25.75 -12.22
C ILE A 249 2.33 25.35 -13.41
N GLY A 250 3.00 26.31 -14.05
CA GLY A 250 3.91 26.07 -15.17
C GLY A 250 3.15 25.93 -16.50
N ALA A 251 3.71 26.55 -17.54
CA ALA A 251 3.22 26.59 -18.92
C ALA A 251 3.26 25.22 -19.64
N GLY A 252 2.65 24.18 -19.05
CA GLY A 252 2.70 22.80 -19.55
C GLY A 252 1.34 22.15 -19.81
N TYR A 253 0.23 22.82 -19.56
CA TYR A 253 -1.11 22.29 -19.85
C TYR A 253 -1.91 23.30 -20.67
N ASP A 254 -1.73 23.22 -21.99
CA ASP A 254 -2.63 23.86 -22.96
C ASP A 254 -3.99 23.13 -22.91
N TYR A 255 -5.00 23.81 -22.38
CA TYR A 255 -6.39 23.39 -22.48
C TYR A 255 -6.92 23.75 -23.88
N TYR A 256 -7.15 22.75 -24.73
CA TYR A 256 -8.02 22.92 -25.90
C TYR A 256 -9.45 22.58 -25.49
N TYR A 257 -10.34 23.58 -25.60
CA TYR A 257 -11.79 23.44 -25.52
C TYR A 257 -12.36 22.88 -26.83
#